data_AF-A0A059DJK7-F1
#
_entry.id   AF-A0A059DJK7-F1
#
_cell.length_a   1.000
_cell.length_b   1.000
_cell.length_c   1.000
_cell.angle_alpha   90.00
_cell.angle_beta   90.00
_cell.angle_gamma   90.00
#
_symmetry.space_group_name_H-M   'P 1'
#
loop_
_entity.id
_entity.type
_entity.pdbx_description
1 polymer ?
#
loop_
_entity_poly.entity_id
_entity_poly.type
_entity_poly.pdbx_seq_one_letter_code
_entity_poly.pdbx_strand_id
1 'polypeptide(L)' 'MGLSDNDIVALSGAHTLGRAHQERSGFDGPWTQEPLKFDNSYFVELLKGEAEGLLKLPTDKALLENPAFRPYVELYAK' A
#
# COMPACT_ATOMS: atom_id res chain seq x y z
N MET A 1 1.35 19.04 -5.90
CA MET A 1 0.08 18.89 -5.14
C MET A 1 0.10 19.59 -3.78
N GLY A 2 1.26 20.01 -3.23
CA GLY A 2 1.31 20.71 -1.95
C GLY A 2 1.00 19.82 -0.74
N LEU A 3 1.24 18.51 -0.88
CA LEU A 3 0.98 17.48 0.13
C LEU A 3 2.23 17.22 0.97
N SER A 4 2.03 16.88 2.24
CA SER A 4 3.09 16.46 3.15
C SER A 4 3.43 14.98 2.99
N ASP A 5 4.55 14.54 3.56
CA ASP A 5 4.95 13.12 3.60
C ASP A 5 3.90 12.24 4.27
N ASN A 6 3.25 12.74 5.32
CA ASN A 6 2.15 12.06 5.99
C ASN A 6 0.95 11.88 5.05
N ASP A 7 0.59 12.93 4.29
CA ASP A 7 -0.52 12.86 3.33
C ASP A 7 -0.23 11.85 2.22
N ILE A 8 1.02 11.78 1.75
CA ILE A 8 1.45 10.80 0.74
C ILE A 8 1.21 9.39 1.25
N VAL A 9 1.75 9.05 2.44
CA VAL A 9 1.63 7.70 3.01
C VAL A 9 0.16 7.36 3.33
N ALA A 10 -0.60 8.31 3.87
CA ALA A 10 -2.02 8.13 4.16
C ALA A 10 -2.83 7.85 2.88
N LEU A 11 -2.59 8.61 1.80
CA LEU A 11 -3.28 8.41 0.53
C LEU A 11 -2.87 7.11 -0.17
N SER A 12 -1.63 6.65 -0.04
CA SER A 12 -1.21 5.32 -0.51
C SER A 12 -2.03 4.20 0.14
N GLY A 13 -2.48 4.40 1.38
CA GLY A 13 -3.40 3.49 2.08
C GLY A 13 -4.73 3.23 1.35
N ALA A 14 -5.13 4.07 0.40
CA ALA A 14 -6.33 3.83 -0.42
C ALA A 14 -6.25 2.52 -1.22
N HIS A 15 -5.04 2.02 -1.50
CA HIS A 15 -4.84 0.68 -2.10
C HIS A 15 -5.33 -0.47 -1.20
N THR A 16 -5.72 -0.23 0.05
CA THR A 16 -6.47 -1.22 0.83
C THR A 16 -7.76 -1.69 0.14
N LEU A 17 -8.31 -0.84 -0.73
CA LEU A 17 -9.44 -1.15 -1.60
C LEU A 17 -9.00 -1.46 -3.02
N GLY A 18 -9.70 -2.41 -3.63
CA GLY A 18 -9.60 -2.74 -5.04
C GLY A 18 -8.39 -3.61 -5.38
N ARG A 19 -8.02 -3.56 -6.66
CA ARG A 19 -6.96 -4.37 -7.25
C ARG A 19 -6.41 -3.71 -8.51
N ALA A 20 -5.19 -4.09 -8.90
CA ALA A 20 -4.71 -3.82 -10.23
C ALA A 20 -5.31 -4.80 -11.24
N HIS A 21 -5.23 -4.41 -12.50
CA HIS A 21 -5.76 -5.14 -13.65
C HIS A 21 -4.75 -5.08 -14.79
N GLN A 22 -4.33 -6.24 -15.29
CA GLN A 22 -3.24 -6.37 -16.25
C GLN A 22 -3.50 -5.56 -17.53
N GLU A 23 -4.75 -5.54 -18.00
CA GLU A 23 -5.18 -4.82 -19.20
C GLU A 23 -5.20 -3.29 -19.04
N ARG A 24 -5.05 -2.77 -17.82
CA ARG A 24 -5.08 -1.33 -17.52
C ARG A 24 -3.71 -0.78 -17.17
N SER A 25 -3.03 -1.40 -16.21
CA SER A 25 -1.76 -0.91 -15.67
C SER A 25 -0.56 -1.82 -15.97
N GLY A 26 -0.79 -3.03 -16.49
CA GLY A 26 0.23 -4.07 -16.62
C GLY A 26 0.53 -4.83 -15.33
N PHE A 27 -0.09 -4.47 -14.19
CA PHE A 27 -0.03 -5.19 -12.92
C PHE A 27 -1.35 -5.92 -12.65
N ASP A 28 -1.32 -7.01 -11.90
CA ASP A 28 -2.51 -7.76 -11.51
C ASP A 28 -2.50 -8.13 -10.04
N GLY A 29 -3.69 -8.17 -9.44
CA GLY A 29 -3.92 -8.63 -8.06
C GLY A 29 -4.32 -7.52 -7.08
N PRO A 30 -4.99 -7.90 -5.97
CA PRO A 30 -5.33 -6.99 -4.88
C PRO A 30 -4.13 -6.75 -3.95
N TRP A 31 -4.14 -5.64 -3.21
CA TRP A 31 -3.13 -5.38 -2.18
C TRP A 31 -3.46 -6.05 -0.84
N THR A 32 -4.73 -6.38 -0.61
CA THR A 32 -5.24 -6.95 0.65
C THR A 32 -6.10 -8.17 0.39
N GLN A 33 -6.29 -9.00 1.42
CA GLN A 33 -7.13 -10.19 1.36
C GLN A 33 -8.63 -9.85 1.25
N GLU A 34 -9.05 -8.68 1.75
CA GLU A 34 -10.43 -8.19 1.71
C GLU A 34 -10.52 -6.87 0.90
N PRO A 35 -10.40 -6.89 -0.45
CA PRO A 35 -10.25 -5.68 -1.26
C PRO A 35 -11.50 -4.79 -1.34
N LEU A 36 -12.60 -5.16 -0.68
CA LEU A 36 -13.82 -4.34 -0.59
C LEU A 36 -14.03 -3.75 0.82
N LYS A 37 -13.07 -3.98 1.73
CA LYS A 37 -13.12 -3.50 3.11
C LYS A 37 -12.09 -2.39 3.29
N PHE A 38 -12.56 -1.24 3.75
CA PHE A 38 -11.67 -0.13 4.08
C PHE A 38 -11.17 -0.29 5.52
N ASP A 39 -9.91 -0.68 5.66
CA ASP A 39 -9.19 -0.77 6.93
C ASP A 39 -7.69 -0.48 6.71
N ASN A 40 -6.84 -0.76 7.70
CA ASN A 40 -5.40 -0.53 7.61
C ASN A 40 -4.61 -1.73 7.06
N SER A 41 -5.28 -2.74 6.49
CA SER A 41 -4.63 -3.98 6.03
C SER A 41 -3.54 -3.72 4.99
N TYR A 42 -3.64 -2.68 4.17
CA TYR A 42 -2.58 -2.28 3.24
C TYR A 42 -1.22 -2.12 3.94
N PHE A 43 -1.17 -1.38 5.06
CA PHE A 43 0.07 -1.12 5.78
C PHE A 43 0.57 -2.38 6.50
N VAL A 44 -0.35 -3.17 7.05
CA VAL A 44 -0.04 -4.46 7.69
C VAL A 44 0.58 -5.43 6.68
N GLU A 45 -0.01 -5.58 5.50
CA GLU A 45 0.51 -6.43 4.44
C GLU A 45 1.82 -5.89 3.84
N LEU A 46 1.99 -4.57 3.78
CA LEU A 46 3.22 -3.94 3.33
C LEU A 46 4.41 -4.33 4.22
N LEU A 47 4.24 -4.27 5.56
CA LEU A 47 5.27 -4.65 6.52
C LEU A 47 5.60 -6.15 6.54
N LYS A 48 4.66 -7.03 6.15
CA LYS A 48 4.89 -8.48 6.07
C LYS A 48 5.80 -8.91 4.90
N GLY A 49 6.00 -8.05 3.91
CA GLY A 49 6.75 -8.39 2.69
C GLY A 49 5.90 -9.19 1.68
N GLU A 50 6.52 -9.79 0.67
CA GLU A 50 5.78 -10.50 -0.40
C GLU A 50 4.91 -11.63 0.13
N ALA A 51 3.67 -11.72 -0.38
CA ALA A 51 2.71 -12.75 -0.03
C ALA A 51 2.03 -13.26 -1.29
N GLU A 52 1.81 -14.58 -1.38
CA GLU A 52 1.16 -15.19 -2.54
C GLU A 52 -0.24 -14.61 -2.76
N GLY A 53 -0.53 -14.22 -4.00
CA GLY A 53 -1.82 -13.63 -4.39
C GLY A 53 -2.02 -12.16 -4.02
N LEU A 54 -1.07 -11.51 -3.32
CA LEU A 54 -1.12 -10.08 -3.03
C LEU A 54 -0.11 -9.29 -3.85
N LEU A 55 -0.54 -8.11 -4.29
CA LEU A 55 0.25 -7.18 -5.07
C LEU A 55 0.99 -6.19 -4.16
N LYS A 56 2.25 -5.92 -4.52
CA LYS A 56 3.02 -4.78 -4.02
C LYS A 56 3.74 -4.12 -5.18
N LEU A 57 3.32 -2.91 -5.54
CA LEU A 57 3.99 -2.15 -6.59
C LEU A 57 5.37 -1.65 -6.11
N PRO A 58 6.29 -1.33 -7.03
CA PRO A 58 7.54 -0.65 -6.68
C PRO A 58 7.31 0.62 -5.85
N THR A 59 6.23 1.36 -6.12
CA THR A 59 5.88 2.57 -5.37
C THR A 59 5.40 2.30 -3.95
N ASP A 60 4.74 1.16 -3.70
CA ASP A 60 4.36 0.76 -2.34
C ASP A 60 5.62 0.41 -1.53
N LYS A 61 6.56 -0.31 -2.15
CA LYS A 61 7.83 -0.69 -1.52
C LYS A 61 8.70 0.51 -1.19
N ALA A 62 8.69 1.54 -2.03
CA ALA A 62 9.41 2.79 -1.78
C ALA A 62 9.00 3.47 -0.47
N LEU A 63 7.79 3.23 0.06
CA LEU A 63 7.36 3.74 1.37
C LEU A 63 8.13 3.12 2.54
N LEU A 64 8.66 1.89 2.38
CA LEU A 64 9.48 1.21 3.39
C LEU A 64 10.96 1.58 3.32
N GLU A 65 11.43 1.94 2.12
CA GLU A 65 12.82 2.29 1.83
C GLU A 65 13.13 3.74 2.21
N ASN A 66 12.14 4.63 2.14
CA ASN A 66 12.32 6.04 2.49
C ASN A 66 12.19 6.25 4.01
N PRO A 67 13.25 6.75 4.70
CA PRO A 67 13.24 6.97 6.14
C PRO A 67 12.24 8.03 6.62
N ALA A 68 11.77 8.93 5.74
CA ALA A 68 10.73 9.89 6.07
C ALA A 68 9.32 9.26 6.04
N PHE A 69 9.10 8.23 5.22
CA PHE A 69 7.79 7.59 5.03
C PHE A 69 7.57 6.41 5.99
N ARG A 70 8.62 5.61 6.23
CA ARG A 70 8.54 4.40 7.03
C ARG A 70 7.89 4.60 8.42
N PRO A 71 8.18 5.68 9.18
CA PRO A 71 7.52 5.91 10.46
C PRO A 71 6.00 6.01 10.36
N TYR A 72 5.46 6.56 9.26
CA TYR A 72 4.01 6.63 9.03
C TYR A 72 3.42 5.28 8.64
N VAL A 73 4.15 4.47 7.84
CA VAL A 73 3.75 3.09 7.54
C VAL A 73 3.64 2.26 8.82
N GLU A 74 4.65 2.33 9.69
CA GLU A 74 4.67 1.65 10.99
C GLU A 74 3.61 2.20 11.96
N LEU A 75 3.26 3.48 11.86
CA LEU A 75 2.20 4.09 12.64
C LEU A 75 0.82 3.56 12.21
N TYR A 76 0.53 3.52 10.91
CA TYR A 76 -0.78 3.12 10.40
C TYR A 76 -1.02 1.60 10.42
N ALA A 77 0.03 0.80 10.50
CA ALA A 77 -0.08 -0.65 10.66
C ALA A 77 -0.42 -1.11 12.10
N LYS A 78 -0.50 -0.20 13.06
CA LYS A 78 -0.92 -0.48 14.45
C LYS A 78 -2.43 -0.34 14.59
#